data_AF-A0A7C4SAF6-F1
#
_entry.id   AF-A0A7C4SAF6-F1
#
_cell.length_a   1.000
_cell.length_b   1.000
_cell.length_c   1.000
_cell.angle_alpha   90.00
_cell.angle_beta   90.00
_cell.angle_gamma   90.00
#
_symmetry.space_group_name_H-M   'P 1'
#
loop_
_entity.id
_entity.type
_entity.pdbx_description
1 polymer ?
#
loop_
_entity_poly.entity_id
_entity_poly.type
_entity_poly.pdbx_seq_one_letter_code
_entity_poly.pdbx_strand_id
1 'polypeptide(L)'
;MDSLGRVCGEDIYAPFDVPSFDRSAVNEYALIAEDTFSASLSNPIEIKIVGTLMPGDEVGSLRIDQGEVAEVATGAPLPLNANAVIMVEDAKMIN
;
A
#
# COMPACT_ATOMS: atom_id res chain seq x y z
N MET A 1 -17.31 -21.22 -18.93
CA MET A 1 -17.65 -21.84 -17.63
C MET A 1 -17.68 -23.36 -17.71
N ASP A 2 -17.30 -23.96 -18.85
CA ASP A 2 -17.52 -25.38 -19.18
C ASP A 2 -16.31 -26.29 -18.88
N SER A 3 -15.41 -25.82 -18.02
CA SER A 3 -14.19 -26.52 -17.60
C SER A 3 -14.41 -27.39 -16.36
N LEU A 4 -15.45 -27.12 -15.57
CA LEU A 4 -15.75 -27.89 -14.35
C LEU A 4 -15.96 -29.37 -14.69
N GLY A 5 -15.19 -30.25 -14.03
CA GLY A 5 -15.26 -31.70 -14.23
C GLY A 5 -14.40 -32.27 -15.37
N ARG A 6 -13.63 -31.43 -16.09
CA ARG A 6 -12.64 -31.89 -17.06
C ARG A 6 -11.29 -32.21 -16.40
N VAL A 7 -10.47 -32.99 -17.10
CA VAL A 7 -9.07 -33.26 -16.72
C VAL A 7 -8.15 -32.32 -17.50
N CYS A 8 -7.19 -31.69 -16.82
CA CYS A 8 -6.20 -30.82 -17.46
C CYS A 8 -5.22 -31.66 -18.30
N GLY A 9 -4.91 -31.21 -19.52
CA GLY A 9 -4.06 -31.95 -20.45
C GLY A 9 -2.56 -31.65 -20.33
N GLU A 10 -2.20 -30.59 -19.62
CA GLU A 10 -0.83 -30.09 -19.48
C GLU A 10 -0.69 -29.28 -18.18
N ASP A 11 0.55 -28.99 -17.79
CA ASP A 11 0.83 -28.12 -16.65
C ASP A 11 0.42 -26.68 -16.95
N ILE A 12 -0.16 -25.98 -15.97
CA ILE A 12 -0.51 -24.57 -16.07
C ILE A 12 0.40 -23.76 -15.17
N TYR A 13 1.07 -22.77 -15.76
CA TYR A 13 1.92 -21.82 -15.05
C TYR A 13 1.28 -20.43 -15.07
N ALA A 14 1.49 -19.65 -14.01
CA ALA A 14 1.02 -18.27 -13.95
C ALA A 14 1.77 -17.41 -14.99
N PRO A 15 1.06 -16.73 -15.90
CA PRO A 15 1.72 -15.89 -16.91
C PRO A 15 2.12 -14.51 -16.38
N PHE A 16 1.72 -14.16 -15.16
CA PHE A 16 1.98 -12.89 -14.49
C PHE A 16 1.80 -13.02 -12.97
N ASP A 17 2.34 -12.04 -12.24
CA ASP A 17 2.21 -11.96 -10.78
C ASP A 17 0.79 -11.58 -10.35
N VAL A 18 0.38 -12.12 -9.20
CA VAL A 18 -0.85 -11.75 -8.51
C VAL A 18 -0.55 -11.56 -7.02
N PRO A 19 -0.65 -10.32 -6.48
CA PRO A 19 -1.01 -9.09 -7.18
C PRO A 19 0.08 -8.65 -8.17
N SER A 20 -0.31 -7.92 -9.22
CA SER A 20 0.61 -7.43 -10.26
C SER A 20 1.37 -6.15 -9.88
N PHE A 21 1.16 -5.65 -8.66
CA PHE A 21 1.81 -4.46 -8.11
C PHE A 21 1.73 -4.49 -6.57
N ASP A 22 2.59 -3.71 -5.92
CA ASP A 22 2.54 -3.49 -4.48
C ASP A 22 1.27 -2.72 -4.12
N ARG A 23 0.41 -3.36 -3.33
CA ARG A 23 -0.88 -2.83 -2.94
C ARG A 23 -1.04 -2.84 -1.44
N SER A 24 -1.82 -1.90 -0.93
CA SER A 24 -2.16 -1.93 0.49
C SER A 24 -3.01 -3.16 0.82
N ALA A 25 -2.67 -3.84 1.91
CA ALA A 25 -3.47 -4.93 2.46
C ALA A 25 -4.65 -4.42 3.32
N VAL A 26 -4.64 -3.12 3.67
CA VAL A 26 -5.37 -2.49 4.78
C VAL A 26 -5.70 -1.02 4.44
N ASN A 27 -6.60 -0.37 5.16
CA ASN A 27 -6.99 1.04 4.89
C ASN A 27 -6.20 1.98 5.81
N GLU A 28 -5.15 2.62 5.30
CA GLU A 28 -4.04 3.05 6.15
C GLU A 28 -3.19 4.17 5.53
N TYR A 29 -2.04 4.45 6.14
CA TYR A 29 -1.08 5.47 5.74
C TYR A 29 0.18 4.83 5.13
N ALA A 30 0.40 5.01 3.83
CA ALA A 30 1.60 4.55 3.13
C ALA A 30 2.73 5.58 3.22
N LEU A 31 3.90 5.14 3.70
CA LEU A 31 5.04 5.99 4.05
C LEU A 31 6.38 5.34 3.68
N ILE A 32 7.44 6.12 3.87
CA ILE A 32 8.82 5.64 3.93
C ILE A 32 9.12 5.21 5.38
N ALA A 33 9.36 3.92 5.60
CA ALA A 33 9.53 3.32 6.94
C ALA A 33 10.61 4.03 7.76
N GLU A 34 11.68 4.45 7.11
CA GLU A 34 12.83 5.15 7.70
C GLU A 34 12.44 6.45 8.41
N ASP A 35 11.35 7.10 7.97
CA ASP A 35 10.84 8.33 8.61
C ASP A 35 10.31 8.05 10.02
N THR A 36 10.06 6.78 10.38
CA THR A 36 9.52 6.39 11.69
C THR A 36 10.54 5.73 12.63
N PHE A 37 11.81 5.57 12.23
CA PHE A 37 12.78 4.82 13.03
C PHE A 37 13.09 5.41 14.41
N SER A 38 12.89 6.72 14.62
CA SER A 38 13.06 7.38 15.90
C SER A 38 11.74 7.61 16.66
N ALA A 39 10.62 7.12 16.14
CA ALA A 39 9.31 7.28 16.75
C ALA A 39 9.21 6.48 18.05
N SER A 40 8.60 7.08 19.07
CA SER A 40 8.23 6.41 20.32
C SER A 40 7.03 7.09 20.95
N LEU A 41 6.42 6.47 21.96
CA LEU A 41 5.30 7.08 22.70
C LEU A 41 5.64 8.45 23.30
N SER A 42 6.92 8.69 23.65
CA SER A 42 7.41 9.97 24.17
C SER A 42 7.98 10.91 23.09
N ASN A 43 8.14 10.43 21.86
CA ASN A 43 8.68 11.17 20.72
C ASN A 43 7.88 10.81 19.46
N PRO A 44 6.64 11.30 19.32
CA PRO A 44 5.87 11.11 18.10
C PRO A 44 6.53 11.88 16.96
N ILE A 45 6.48 11.31 15.76
CA ILE A 45 6.96 11.98 14.54
C ILE A 45 5.75 12.49 13.78
N GLU A 46 5.76 13.77 13.46
CA GLU A 46 4.74 14.39 12.62
C GLU A 46 5.11 14.23 11.15
N ILE A 47 4.19 13.68 10.37
CA ILE A 47 4.36 13.38 8.94
C ILE A 47 3.19 13.99 8.19
N LYS A 48 3.46 14.62 7.04
CA LYS A 48 2.47 15.38 6.28
C LYS A 48 1.70 14.46 5.32
N ILE A 49 0.37 14.49 5.39
CA ILE A 49 -0.48 13.82 4.40
C ILE A 49 -0.48 14.64 3.09
N VAL A 50 -0.17 13.99 1.97
CA VAL A 50 -0.05 14.65 0.64
C VAL A 50 -1.00 14.15 -0.43
N GLY A 51 -1.75 13.08 -0.15
CA GLY A 51 -2.73 12.57 -1.08
C GLY A 51 -3.40 11.29 -0.60
N THR A 52 -4.29 10.77 -1.44
CA THR A 52 -5.05 9.54 -1.19
C THR A 52 -5.04 8.69 -2.46
N LEU A 53 -4.90 7.37 -2.32
CA LEU A 53 -5.03 6.39 -3.41
C LEU A 53 -6.13 5.36 -3.09
N MET A 54 -6.91 5.03 -4.11
CA MET A 54 -8.04 4.12 -4.08
C MET A 54 -7.82 2.91 -5.02
N PRO A 55 -8.54 1.79 -4.83
CA PRO A 55 -8.52 0.69 -5.78
C PRO A 55 -8.96 1.15 -7.17
N GLY A 56 -8.13 0.84 -8.17
CA GLY A 56 -8.35 1.24 -9.56
C GLY A 56 -7.59 2.51 -9.96
N ASP A 57 -6.98 3.24 -9.02
CA ASP A 57 -6.07 4.34 -9.35
C ASP A 57 -4.83 3.81 -10.09
N GLU A 58 -4.26 4.66 -10.93
CA GLU A 58 -3.10 4.32 -11.74
C GLU A 58 -1.85 4.10 -10.86
N VAL A 59 -1.14 3.00 -11.09
CA VAL A 59 0.12 2.70 -10.38
C VAL A 59 1.13 3.80 -10.68
N GLY A 60 1.67 4.43 -9.63
CA GLY A 60 2.64 5.51 -9.76
C GLY A 60 2.04 6.91 -9.98
N SER A 61 0.71 7.06 -9.89
CA SER A 61 0.02 8.35 -9.98
C SER A 61 0.30 9.30 -8.82
N LEU A 62 0.81 8.78 -7.69
CA LEU A 62 1.22 9.56 -6.52
C LEU A 62 2.62 9.15 -6.09
N ARG A 63 3.41 10.13 -5.66
CA ARG A 63 4.74 9.98 -5.06
C ARG A 63 4.72 10.65 -3.70
N ILE A 64 5.40 10.04 -2.73
CA ILE A 64 5.70 10.65 -1.44
C ILE A 64 7.21 10.89 -1.32
N ASP A 65 7.62 11.97 -0.68
CA ASP A 65 9.02 12.19 -0.27
C ASP A 65 9.17 12.03 1.26
N GLN A 66 10.40 12.22 1.78
CA GLN A 66 10.65 12.10 3.23
C GLN A 66 9.79 13.08 4.03
N GLY A 67 9.19 12.60 5.12
CA GLY A 67 8.25 13.36 5.93
C GLY A 67 6.87 13.51 5.31
N GLU A 68 6.56 12.74 4.26
CA GLU A 68 5.26 12.69 3.63
C GLU A 68 4.62 11.30 3.70
N VAL A 69 3.30 11.28 3.66
CA VAL A 69 2.49 10.07 3.72
C VAL A 69 1.28 10.21 2.81
N ALA A 70 0.80 9.09 2.27
CA ALA A 70 -0.45 9.02 1.53
C ALA A 70 -1.46 8.13 2.25
N GLU A 71 -2.74 8.53 2.23
CA GLU A 71 -3.81 7.62 2.60
C GLU A 71 -4.01 6.58 1.49
N VAL A 72 -4.08 5.30 1.85
CA VAL A 72 -4.27 4.20 0.90
C VAL A 72 -5.40 3.29 1.39
N ALA A 73 -6.38 3.04 0.53
CA ALA A 73 -7.42 2.05 0.83
C ALA A 73 -6.95 0.61 0.54
N THR A 74 -7.61 -0.39 1.12
CA THR A 74 -7.31 -1.81 0.86
C THR A 74 -7.39 -2.11 -0.64
N GLY A 75 -6.29 -2.59 -1.21
CA GLY A 75 -6.17 -2.89 -2.63
C GLY A 75 -5.77 -1.72 -3.53
N ALA A 76 -5.64 -0.50 -2.99
CA ALA A 76 -5.03 0.61 -3.71
C ALA A 76 -3.53 0.32 -3.96
N PRO A 77 -2.96 0.81 -5.08
CA PRO A 77 -1.52 0.77 -5.29
C PRO A 77 -0.80 1.60 -4.21
N LEU A 78 0.43 1.23 -3.85
CA LEU A 78 1.26 2.09 -3.02
C LEU A 78 1.79 3.28 -3.84
N PRO A 79 1.94 4.48 -3.23
CA PRO A 79 2.59 5.60 -3.91
C PRO A 79 4.07 5.29 -4.14
N LEU A 80 4.67 5.95 -5.13
CA LEU A 80 6.10 5.83 -5.38
C LEU A 80 6.90 6.22 -4.12
N ASN A 81 7.95 5.45 -3.85
CA ASN A 81 8.82 5.49 -2.68
C ASN A 81 8.26 4.89 -1.38
N ALA A 82 6.95 4.66 -1.24
CA ALA A 82 6.46 3.97 -0.06
C ALA A 82 7.01 2.53 0.00
N ASN A 83 7.47 2.14 1.18
CA ASN A 83 7.94 0.78 1.46
C ASN A 83 7.25 0.18 2.71
N ALA A 84 6.36 0.95 3.36
CA ALA A 84 5.60 0.52 4.51
C ALA A 84 4.21 1.16 4.51
N VAL A 85 3.32 0.56 5.30
CA VAL A 85 1.97 1.04 5.57
C VAL A 85 1.75 0.90 7.09
N ILE A 86 1.21 1.94 7.74
CA ILE A 86 0.89 1.94 9.18
C ILE A 86 -0.61 2.02 9.42
N MET A 87 -1.06 1.25 10.41
CA MET A 87 -2.44 1.22 10.91
C MET A 87 -2.89 2.62 11.32
N VAL A 88 -4.10 3.00 10.91
CA VAL A 88 -4.72 4.27 11.34
C VAL A 88 -4.89 4.29 12.87
N GLU A 89 -5.02 3.12 13.50
CA GLU A 89 -5.09 2.95 14.95
C GLU A 89 -3.77 3.27 15.66
N ASP A 90 -2.63 3.15 14.96
CA ASP A 90 -1.29 3.44 15.47
C ASP A 90 -0.86 4.89 15.19
N ALA A 91 -1.68 5.66 14.49
CA ALA A 91 -1.45 7.06 14.15
C ALA A 91 -2.54 7.96 14.73
N LYS A 92 -2.22 9.25 14.88
CA LYS A 92 -3.19 10.26 15.28
C LYS A 92 -3.11 11.44 14.34
N MET A 93 -4.24 11.79 13.72
CA MET A 93 -4.35 13.01 12.93
C MET A 93 -4.29 14.23 13.84
N ILE A 94 -3.44 15.19 13.48
CA ILE A 94 -3.24 16.45 14.20
C ILE A 94 -3.62 17.58 13.23
N ASN A 95 -4.48 18.49 13.70
CA ASN A 95 -4.96 19.65 12.95
C ASN A 95 -4.20 20.92 13.33
#